data_AF-A0A7S0X184-F1
#
_entry.id   AF-A0A7S0X184-F1
#
_cell.length_a   1.000
_cell.length_b   1.000
_cell.length_c   1.000
_cell.angle_alpha   90.00
_cell.angle_beta   90.00
_cell.angle_gamma   90.00
#
_symmetry.space_group_name_H-M   'P 1'
#
loop_
_entity.id
_entity.type
_entity.pdbx_description
1 polymer ?
#
loop_
_entity_poly.entity_id
_entity_poly.type
_entity_poly.pdbx_seq_one_letter_code
_entity_poly.pdbx_strand_id
1 'polypeptide(L)'
;EDAVEDAVADGANIDWRAMKAAGKLNDKQSKIAETIRQKEFKVKHLGTELERIYAKERQEGGLTEGQQATVARNEQAIDKLRGEIEDAEEMLLDSLADSLASKAADRARKEERAKRRKRGVTDSDEEYLAGSDSEDDFYDRTAGTAGTSAARK
;
A
#
# COMPACT_ATOMS: atom_id res chain seq x y z
N GLU A 1 8.96 -1.17 -20.13
CA GLU A 1 7.96 -1.53 -19.10
C GLU A 1 8.52 -2.76 -18.41
N ASP A 2 8.69 -2.67 -17.09
CA ASP A 2 9.98 -2.86 -16.41
C ASP A 2 10.01 -4.16 -15.60
N ALA A 3 11.06 -4.99 -15.71
CA ALA A 3 11.17 -6.34 -15.12
C ALA A 3 11.00 -6.37 -13.58
N VAL A 4 11.19 -5.22 -12.93
CA VAL A 4 10.93 -4.99 -11.51
C VAL A 4 9.44 -4.84 -11.17
N GLU A 5 8.53 -4.55 -12.09
CA GLU A 5 7.08 -4.67 -11.82
C GLU A 5 6.62 -6.12 -11.86
N ASP A 6 7.15 -6.94 -12.77
CA ASP A 6 6.78 -8.36 -12.87
C ASP A 6 7.32 -9.19 -11.69
N ALA A 7 8.54 -8.92 -11.22
CA ALA A 7 9.12 -9.62 -10.06
C ALA A 7 8.38 -9.33 -8.73
N VAL A 8 7.72 -8.17 -8.61
CA VAL A 8 7.00 -7.77 -7.39
C VAL A 8 5.56 -8.32 -7.38
N ALA A 9 5.01 -8.66 -8.54
CA ALA A 9 3.71 -9.33 -8.66
C ALA A 9 3.76 -10.83 -8.29
N ASP A 10 4.95 -11.45 -8.31
CA ASP A 10 5.14 -12.91 -8.17
C ASP A 10 5.34 -13.40 -6.71
N GLY A 11 4.92 -12.60 -5.71
CA GLY A 11 5.03 -12.96 -4.30
C GLY A 11 6.39 -12.71 -3.66
N ALA A 12 7.28 -11.94 -4.32
CA ALA A 12 8.51 -11.46 -3.72
C ALA A 12 8.21 -10.43 -2.62
N ASN A 13 8.95 -10.51 -1.50
CA ASN A 13 8.90 -9.53 -0.41
C ASN A 13 9.01 -8.10 -0.97
N ILE A 14 7.95 -7.29 -0.81
CA ILE A 14 7.85 -5.96 -1.41
C ILE A 14 8.87 -5.02 -0.72
N ASP A 15 9.98 -4.72 -1.40
CA ASP A 15 10.93 -3.71 -0.94
C ASP A 15 10.44 -2.30 -1.30
N TRP A 16 9.65 -1.71 -0.39
CA TRP A 16 9.12 -0.36 -0.57
C TRP A 16 10.21 0.71 -0.69
N ARG A 17 11.41 0.48 -0.11
CA ARG A 17 12.54 1.43 -0.21
C ARG A 17 13.08 1.47 -1.63
N ALA A 18 13.21 0.31 -2.28
CA ALA A 18 13.55 0.22 -3.70
C ALA A 18 12.48 0.87 -4.58
N MET A 19 11.19 0.66 -4.28
CA MET A 19 10.09 1.30 -5.02
C MET A 19 10.09 2.84 -4.87
N LYS A 20 10.43 3.36 -3.68
CA LYS A 20 10.64 4.81 -3.47
C LYS A 20 11.80 5.33 -4.30
N ALA A 21 12.93 4.61 -4.32
CA ALA A 21 14.11 5.00 -5.12
C ALA A 21 13.83 4.97 -6.63
N ALA A 22 13.00 4.03 -7.08
CA ALA A 22 12.56 3.92 -8.47
C ALA A 22 11.42 4.90 -8.84
N GLY A 23 10.91 5.70 -7.89
CA GLY A 23 9.80 6.63 -8.14
C GLY A 23 8.46 5.94 -8.44
N LYS A 24 8.27 4.71 -8.00
CA LYS A 24 7.07 3.89 -8.28
C LYS A 24 5.96 4.02 -7.22
N LEU A 25 6.19 4.78 -6.16
CA LEU A 25 5.21 5.07 -5.12
C LEU A 25 4.27 6.19 -5.57
N ASN A 26 2.99 6.07 -5.25
CA ASN A 26 2.05 7.18 -5.39
C ASN A 26 2.25 8.24 -4.27
N ASP A 27 1.54 9.37 -4.34
CA ASP A 27 1.70 10.46 -3.36
C ASP A 27 1.38 10.05 -1.92
N LYS A 28 0.35 9.21 -1.72
CA LYS A 28 -0.05 8.74 -0.38
C LYS A 28 1.02 7.80 0.19
N GLN A 29 1.48 6.84 -0.61
CA GLN A 29 2.55 5.90 -0.27
C GLN A 29 3.86 6.65 0.01
N SER A 30 4.18 7.67 -0.80
CA SER A 30 5.38 8.50 -0.61
C SER A 30 5.35 9.27 0.70
N LYS A 31 4.18 9.77 1.12
CA LYS A 31 3.99 10.42 2.44
C LYS A 31 4.20 9.44 3.58
N ILE A 32 3.63 8.24 3.52
CA ILE A 32 3.84 7.20 4.55
C ILE A 32 5.32 6.83 4.64
N ALA A 33 5.96 6.61 3.49
CA ALA A 33 7.39 6.33 3.40
C ALA A 33 8.28 7.49 3.91
N GLU A 34 7.80 8.73 3.90
CA GLU A 34 8.49 9.87 4.50
C GLU A 34 8.30 9.91 6.02
N THR A 35 7.08 9.64 6.50
CA THR A 35 6.80 9.49 7.94
C THR A 35 7.68 8.41 8.57
N ILE A 36 7.84 7.25 7.89
CA ILE A 36 8.74 6.18 8.34
C ILE A 36 10.17 6.72 8.48
N ARG A 37 10.71 7.37 7.45
CA ARG A 37 12.07 7.94 7.49
C ARG A 37 12.27 8.98 8.59
N GLN A 38 11.27 9.83 8.84
CA GLN A 38 11.34 10.82 9.90
C GLN A 38 11.40 10.17 11.29
N LYS A 39 10.59 9.12 11.52
CA LYS A 39 10.62 8.34 12.76
C LYS A 39 11.94 7.59 12.91
N GLU A 40 12.45 6.96 11.85
CA GLU A 40 13.78 6.30 11.86
C GLU A 40 14.89 7.27 12.22
N PHE A 41 14.86 8.48 11.66
CA PHE A 41 15.82 9.53 12.01
C PHE A 41 15.73 9.90 13.49
N LYS A 42 14.51 10.01 14.03
CA LYS A 42 14.31 10.30 15.44
C LYS A 42 14.80 9.17 16.35
N VAL A 43 14.58 7.91 15.98
CA VAL A 43 15.14 6.73 16.67
C VAL A 43 16.65 6.78 16.69
N LYS A 44 17.30 7.04 15.54
CA LYS A 44 18.76 7.17 15.45
C LYS A 44 19.26 8.31 16.35
N HIS A 45 18.60 9.46 16.31
CA HIS A 45 18.98 10.61 17.13
C HIS A 45 18.90 10.29 18.63
N LEU A 46 17.79 9.72 19.10
CA LEU A 46 17.64 9.32 20.50
C LEU A 46 18.65 8.23 20.89
N GLY A 47 18.94 7.28 19.99
CA GLY A 47 19.99 6.28 20.19
C GLY A 47 21.38 6.92 20.39
N THR A 48 21.75 7.90 19.57
CA THR A 48 23.03 8.62 19.76
C THR A 48 23.07 9.43 21.05
N GLU A 49 21.92 9.89 21.55
CA GLU A 49 21.83 10.59 22.83
C GLU A 49 22.07 9.62 24.00
N LEU A 50 21.46 8.43 23.95
CA LEU A 50 21.72 7.35 24.92
C LEU A 50 23.19 6.93 24.94
N GLU A 51 23.78 6.69 23.77
CA GLU A 51 25.21 6.35 23.65
C GLU A 51 26.12 7.40 24.28
N ARG A 52 25.82 8.69 24.09
CA ARG A 52 26.58 9.79 24.73
C ARG A 52 26.41 9.79 26.24
N ILE A 53 25.23 9.49 26.76
CA ILE A 53 24.97 9.43 28.19
C ILE A 53 25.75 8.26 28.83
N TYR A 54 25.70 7.08 28.24
CA TYR A 54 26.48 5.93 28.71
C TYR A 54 28.00 6.12 28.56
N ALA A 55 28.45 6.86 27.54
CA ALA A 55 29.87 7.20 27.42
C ALA A 55 30.35 8.09 28.58
N LYS A 56 29.49 9.02 29.06
CA LYS A 56 29.77 9.88 30.22
C LYS A 56 29.74 9.12 31.54
N GLU A 57 28.82 8.17 31.71
CA GLU A 57 28.78 7.27 32.87
C GLU A 57 30.15 6.64 33.15
N ARG A 58 30.77 6.12 32.09
CA ARG A 58 32.06 5.43 32.17
C ARG A 58 33.22 6.37 32.54
N GLN A 59 33.07 7.67 32.33
CA GLN A 59 34.04 8.71 32.71
C GLN A 59 33.82 9.22 34.14
N GLU A 60 32.57 9.35 34.57
CA GLU A 60 32.18 9.97 35.84
C GLU A 60 31.99 8.96 37.00
N GLY A 61 32.05 7.65 36.72
CA GLY A 61 31.94 6.59 37.72
C GLY A 61 30.50 6.16 38.05
N GLY A 62 29.53 6.57 37.22
CA GLY A 62 28.12 6.23 37.35
C GLY A 62 27.19 7.27 36.70
N LEU A 63 25.96 6.87 36.38
CA LEU A 63 24.91 7.77 35.89
C LEU A 63 24.30 8.57 37.03
N THR A 64 24.19 9.88 36.85
CA THR A 64 23.37 10.75 37.72
C THR A 64 21.88 10.41 37.58
N GLU A 65 21.09 10.66 38.62
CA GLU A 65 19.63 10.42 38.61
C GLU A 65 18.92 11.10 37.43
N GLY A 66 19.32 12.34 37.11
CA GLY A 66 18.79 13.06 35.95
C GLY A 66 19.12 12.38 34.61
N GLN A 67 20.33 11.83 34.47
CA GLN A 67 20.70 11.05 33.28
C GLN A 67 19.94 9.73 33.21
N GLN A 68 19.72 9.05 34.34
CA GLN A 68 18.91 7.82 34.39
C GLN A 68 17.47 8.09 33.95
N ALA A 69 16.86 9.19 34.40
CA ALA A 69 15.53 9.59 33.97
C ALA A 69 15.47 9.90 32.47
N THR A 70 16.48 10.58 31.92
CA THR A 70 16.60 10.84 30.47
C THR A 70 16.75 9.55 29.69
N VAL A 71 17.58 8.61 30.17
CA VAL A 71 17.74 7.29 29.56
C VAL A 71 16.39 6.58 29.47
N ALA A 72 15.70 6.41 30.60
CA ALA A 72 14.41 5.72 30.64
C ALA A 72 13.36 6.36 29.72
N ARG A 73 13.29 7.70 29.69
CA ARG A 73 12.37 8.41 28.79
C ARG A 73 12.71 8.20 27.31
N ASN A 74 13.99 8.27 26.96
CA ASN A 74 14.45 8.12 25.59
C ASN A 74 14.28 6.67 25.10
N GLU A 75 14.53 5.68 25.95
CA GLU A 75 14.25 4.26 25.68
C GLU A 75 12.77 4.03 25.38
N GLN A 76 11.87 4.50 26.27
CA GLN A 76 10.43 4.41 26.05
C GLN A 76 9.99 5.09 24.74
N ALA A 77 10.57 6.25 24.43
CA ALA A 77 10.28 6.96 23.19
C ALA A 77 10.77 6.20 21.95
N ILE A 78 11.94 5.56 22.02
CA ILE A 78 12.46 4.70 20.94
C ILE A 78 11.54 3.51 20.71
N ASP A 79 11.12 2.82 21.78
CA ASP A 79 10.23 1.65 21.67
C ASP A 79 8.89 2.04 21.04
N LYS A 80 8.30 3.15 21.48
CA LYS A 80 7.08 3.68 20.87
C LYS A 80 7.29 4.01 19.39
N LEU A 81 8.38 4.70 19.05
CA LEU A 81 8.67 5.07 17.66
C LEU A 81 8.91 3.85 16.77
N ARG A 82 9.49 2.77 17.31
CA ARG A 82 9.67 1.49 16.58
C ARG A 82 8.33 0.84 16.25
N GLY A 83 7.43 0.73 17.22
CA GLY A 83 6.07 0.24 16.95
C GLY A 83 5.34 1.11 15.92
N GLU A 84 5.43 2.43 16.06
CA GLU A 84 4.85 3.36 15.08
C GLU A 84 5.50 3.31 13.68
N ILE A 85 6.73 2.79 13.56
CA ILE A 85 7.38 2.51 12.27
C ILE A 85 6.82 1.23 11.70
N GLU A 86 6.73 0.16 12.50
CA GLU A 86 6.16 -1.13 12.11
C GLU A 86 4.72 -0.96 11.59
N ASP A 87 3.86 -0.26 12.34
CA ASP A 87 2.48 0.05 11.93
C ASP A 87 2.44 0.78 10.57
N ALA A 88 3.36 1.73 10.36
CA ALA A 88 3.41 2.51 9.13
C ALA A 88 3.98 1.70 7.96
N GLU A 89 4.92 0.79 8.21
CA GLU A 89 5.45 -0.15 7.24
C GLU A 89 4.36 -1.16 6.82
N GLU A 90 3.59 -1.71 7.74
CA GLU A 90 2.44 -2.57 7.45
C GLU A 90 1.42 -1.85 6.56
N MET A 91 0.98 -0.64 6.94
CA MET A 91 0.05 0.15 6.11
C MET A 91 0.58 0.43 4.70
N LEU A 92 1.89 0.67 4.57
CA LEU A 92 2.52 0.91 3.27
C LEU A 92 2.56 -0.36 2.43
N LEU A 93 2.91 -1.49 3.04
CA LEU A 93 2.97 -2.79 2.39
C LEU A 93 1.58 -3.24 1.91
N ASP A 94 0.54 -3.09 2.73
CA ASP A 94 -0.84 -3.38 2.35
C ASP A 94 -1.27 -2.52 1.15
N SER A 95 -1.02 -1.20 1.22
CA SER A 95 -1.34 -0.30 0.11
C SER A 95 -0.58 -0.63 -1.17
N LEU A 96 0.66 -1.15 -1.06
CA LEU A 96 1.45 -1.58 -2.21
C LEU A 96 0.92 -2.87 -2.80
N ALA A 97 0.62 -3.86 -1.96
CA ALA A 97 0.03 -5.12 -2.37
C ALA A 97 -1.30 -4.89 -3.12
N ASP A 98 -2.19 -4.06 -2.59
CA ASP A 98 -3.46 -3.70 -3.23
C ASP A 98 -3.24 -3.02 -4.59
N SER A 99 -2.30 -2.08 -4.66
CA SER A 99 -1.99 -1.35 -5.89
C SER A 99 -1.40 -2.27 -6.96
N LEU A 100 -0.59 -3.25 -6.58
CA LEU A 100 0.02 -4.21 -7.49
C LEU A 100 -1.00 -5.23 -7.98
N ALA A 101 -1.84 -5.76 -7.07
CA ALA A 101 -2.92 -6.67 -7.41
C ALA A 101 -3.90 -6.03 -8.40
N SER A 102 -4.29 -4.78 -8.16
CA SER A 102 -5.16 -4.01 -9.05
C SER A 102 -4.54 -3.82 -10.44
N LYS A 103 -3.26 -3.45 -10.50
CA LYS A 103 -2.52 -3.31 -11.77
C LYS A 103 -2.41 -4.65 -12.52
N ALA A 104 -2.20 -5.75 -11.82
CA ALA A 104 -2.12 -7.08 -12.42
C ALA A 104 -3.47 -7.51 -13.02
N ALA A 105 -4.58 -7.29 -12.29
CA ALA A 105 -5.93 -7.55 -12.79
C ALA A 105 -6.26 -6.71 -14.04
N ASP A 106 -5.89 -5.42 -14.05
CA ASP A 106 -6.08 -4.54 -15.20
C ASP A 106 -5.28 -5.00 -16.43
N ARG A 107 -4.03 -5.47 -16.24
CA ARG A 107 -3.21 -6.03 -17.33
C ARG A 107 -3.87 -7.29 -17.89
N ALA A 108 -4.29 -8.22 -17.03
CA ALA A 108 -4.96 -9.45 -17.44
C ALA A 108 -6.23 -9.14 -18.25
N ARG A 109 -7.06 -8.20 -17.80
CA ARG A 109 -8.28 -7.77 -18.50
C ARG A 109 -7.97 -7.12 -19.85
N LYS A 110 -6.92 -6.28 -19.94
CA LYS A 110 -6.49 -5.66 -21.20
C LYS A 110 -5.99 -6.71 -22.20
N GLU A 111 -5.22 -7.69 -21.75
CA GLU A 111 -4.75 -8.78 -22.60
C GLU A 111 -5.89 -9.65 -23.11
N GLU A 112 -6.84 -9.99 -22.24
CA GLU A 112 -8.04 -10.76 -22.58
C GLU A 112 -8.86 -10.04 -23.64
N ARG A 113 -9.11 -8.73 -23.46
CA ARG A 113 -9.78 -7.89 -24.46
C ARG A 113 -9.00 -7.81 -25.78
N ALA A 114 -7.67 -7.71 -25.73
CA ALA A 114 -6.84 -7.69 -26.93
C ALA A 114 -6.89 -9.03 -27.69
N LYS A 115 -6.88 -10.17 -26.98
CA LYS A 115 -7.03 -11.51 -27.54
C LYS A 115 -8.42 -11.69 -28.18
N ARG A 116 -9.49 -11.20 -27.54
CA ARG A 116 -10.86 -11.21 -28.09
C ARG A 116 -10.98 -10.38 -29.37
N ARG A 117 -10.43 -9.16 -29.40
CA ARG A 117 -10.40 -8.30 -30.60
C ARG A 117 -9.64 -8.95 -31.76
N LYS A 118 -8.53 -9.63 -31.48
CA LYS A 118 -7.75 -10.37 -32.49
C LYS A 118 -8.51 -11.59 -33.07
N ARG A 119 -9.47 -12.15 -32.31
CA ARG A 119 -10.34 -13.26 -32.74
C ARG A 119 -11.56 -12.80 -33.56
N GLY A 120 -11.73 -11.50 -33.79
CA GLY A 120 -12.82 -10.96 -34.62
C GLY A 120 -14.19 -10.90 -33.93
N VAL A 121 -14.25 -11.07 -32.61
CA VAL A 121 -15.49 -10.84 -31.83
C VAL A 121 -15.77 -9.33 -31.84
N THR A 122 -16.93 -8.93 -32.38
CA THR A 122 -17.35 -7.53 -32.50
C THR A 122 -18.20 -7.10 -31.30
N ASP A 123 -18.29 -5.79 -31.07
CA ASP A 123 -19.09 -5.15 -29.99
C ASP A 123 -20.57 -5.60 -30.04
N SER A 124 -21.12 -5.94 -31.22
CA SER A 124 -22.50 -6.45 -31.35
C SER A 124 -22.70 -7.89 -30.88
N ASP A 125 -21.66 -8.72 -30.84
CA ASP A 125 -21.74 -10.05 -30.20
C ASP A 125 -21.62 -9.93 -28.66
N GLU A 126 -21.26 -8.74 -28.14
CA GLU A 126 -21.01 -8.50 -26.73
C GLU A 126 -22.32 -8.41 -25.93
N GLU A 127 -23.39 -7.85 -26.47
CA GLU A 127 -24.72 -7.82 -25.82
C GLU A 127 -25.33 -9.23 -25.67
N TYR A 128 -25.03 -10.15 -26.61
CA TYR A 128 -25.49 -11.54 -26.55
C TYR A 128 -24.63 -12.45 -25.67
N LEU A 129 -23.33 -12.15 -25.52
CA LEU A 129 -22.40 -12.95 -24.70
C LEU A 129 -22.23 -12.42 -23.27
N ALA A 130 -22.49 -11.14 -23.00
CA ALA A 130 -22.44 -10.54 -21.65
C ALA A 130 -23.61 -10.96 -20.75
N GLY A 131 -24.63 -11.62 -21.31
CA GLY A 131 -25.76 -12.18 -20.56
C GLY A 131 -25.44 -13.41 -19.69
N SER A 132 -24.18 -13.88 -19.65
CA SER A 132 -23.82 -15.12 -18.95
C SER A 132 -22.86 -14.97 -17.76
N ASP A 133 -22.49 -13.75 -17.35
CA ASP A 133 -21.64 -13.57 -16.15
C ASP A 133 -21.89 -12.23 -15.39
N SER A 134 -23.12 -11.70 -15.51
CA SER A 134 -23.53 -10.45 -14.85
C SER A 134 -24.32 -10.75 -13.57
N GLU A 135 -23.68 -11.35 -12.55
CA GLU A 135 -24.24 -11.52 -11.20
C GLU A 135 -24.07 -10.26 -10.32
N ASP A 136 -24.23 -9.06 -10.86
CA ASP A 136 -24.19 -7.82 -10.03
C ASP A 136 -25.26 -6.77 -10.37
N ASP A 137 -26.43 -7.23 -10.83
CA ASP A 137 -27.65 -6.41 -10.96
C ASP A 137 -28.54 -6.48 -9.69
N PHE A 138 -28.00 -6.94 -8.56
CA PHE A 138 -28.79 -7.21 -7.35
C PHE A 138 -29.44 -5.97 -6.70
N TYR A 139 -28.99 -4.75 -7.04
CA TYR A 139 -29.48 -3.51 -6.43
C TYR A 139 -30.05 -2.45 -7.39
N ASP A 140 -30.37 -2.74 -8.65
CA ASP A 140 -31.14 -1.79 -9.48
C ASP A 140 -32.64 -2.11 -9.51
N ARG A 141 -33.31 -1.88 -8.37
CA ARG A 141 -34.77 -1.93 -8.25
C ARG A 141 -35.38 -0.54 -8.11
N THR A 142 -34.90 0.46 -8.85
CA THR A 142 -35.59 1.76 -8.94
C THR A 142 -35.47 2.41 -10.32
N ALA A 143 -35.82 1.70 -11.39
CA ALA A 143 -36.04 2.34 -12.69
C ALA A 143 -37.26 1.77 -13.42
N GLY A 144 -38.41 2.41 -13.20
CA GLY A 144 -39.36 2.71 -14.27
C GLY A 144 -40.33 1.61 -14.74
N THR A 145 -41.39 1.36 -13.97
CA THR A 145 -42.65 0.86 -14.56
C THR A 145 -43.32 1.99 -15.36
N ALA A 146 -42.93 2.20 -16.60
CA ALA A 146 -43.64 3.09 -17.53
C ALA A 146 -43.47 2.57 -18.97
N GLY A 147 -44.30 1.61 -19.37
CA GLY A 147 -44.31 1.23 -20.80
C GLY A 147 -44.96 -0.10 -21.19
N THR A 148 -46.14 -0.45 -20.69
CA THR A 148 -46.97 -1.53 -21.27
C THR A 148 -48.43 -1.10 -21.10
N SER A 149 -49.32 -0.99 -22.09
CA SER A 149 -49.43 -1.75 -23.34
C SER A 149 -50.30 -0.98 -24.34
N ALA A 150 -49.84 -0.91 -25.59
CA ALA A 150 -50.74 -0.73 -26.74
C ALA A 150 -51.32 -2.10 -27.10
N ALA A 151 -52.65 -2.22 -27.15
CA ALA A 151 -53.33 -3.40 -27.69
C ALA A 151 -54.36 -2.95 -28.75
N ARG A 152 -54.11 -3.34 -30.00
CA ARG A 152 -55.06 -3.30 -31.11
C ARG A 152 -56.05 -4.45 -30.96
N LYS A 153 -57.34 -4.19 -31.18
CA LYS A 153 -58.17 -4.93 -32.15
C LYS A 153 -59.43 -4.13 -32.47
#